data_AF-A0A3L6ESZ9-F1
#
_entry.id   AF-A0A3L6ESZ9-F1
#
_cell.length_a   1.000
_cell.length_b   1.000
_cell.length_c   1.000
_cell.angle_alpha   90.00
_cell.angle_beta   90.00
_cell.angle_gamma   90.00
#
_symmetry.space_group_name_H-M   'P 1'
#
loop_
_entity.id
_entity.type
_entity.pdbx_description
1 polymer ?
#
loop_
_entity_poly.entity_id
_entity_poly.type
_entity_poly.pdbx_seq_one_letter_code
_entity_poly.pdbx_strand_id
1 'polypeptide(L)'
;DCEVQYIAGANNLIPTEIALKIANKIYSNERFSAYIVVPMWPEGNPTGTLTQRFFIGRLGSVYYLFHKPLVVCHPLWRENWKFAKMTMQIMYEIIYKAMKEVGLDGTYEPQDYLNFFCLGNREAEDTTCTSSGPFSTSNPQEVLISPEKYNYAAAWISNQDQARNNRRFMVYVHSKGMIVDDEYVIIGSANINQRSMEGTRDTEIAMAAYQPQHTLANMLSAPRG
;
A
#
# COMPACT_ATOMS: atom_id res chain seq x y z
N ASP A 1 -18.19 -24.02 -9.01
CA ASP A 1 -17.12 -23.08 -9.43
C ASP A 1 -17.36 -21.71 -8.82
N CYS A 2 -16.31 -21.00 -8.41
CA CYS A 2 -16.43 -19.62 -7.96
C CYS A 2 -16.05 -18.69 -9.11
N GLU A 3 -17.01 -17.93 -9.62
CA GLU A 3 -16.79 -16.93 -10.65
C GLU A 3 -16.05 -15.73 -10.04
N VAL A 4 -14.71 -15.79 -10.02
CA VAL A 4 -13.86 -14.68 -9.58
C VAL A 4 -14.08 -13.51 -10.54
N GLN A 5 -14.75 -12.46 -10.07
CA GLN A 5 -15.01 -11.28 -10.89
C GLN A 5 -13.70 -10.64 -11.35
N TYR A 6 -13.39 -10.82 -12.64
CA TYR A 6 -12.23 -10.21 -13.26
C TYR A 6 -12.30 -8.68 -13.12
N ILE A 7 -11.25 -8.10 -12.53
CA ILE A 7 -11.08 -6.66 -12.45
C ILE A 7 -10.87 -6.16 -13.89
N ALA A 8 -11.91 -5.54 -14.47
CA ALA A 8 -11.94 -5.19 -15.89
C ALA A 8 -10.71 -4.37 -16.31
N GLY A 9 -9.86 -4.98 -17.14
CA GLY A 9 -8.61 -4.39 -17.65
C GLY A 9 -7.33 -4.71 -16.85
N ALA A 10 -7.38 -5.57 -15.83
CA ALA A 10 -6.22 -6.04 -15.08
C ALA A 10 -6.26 -7.57 -14.91
N ASN A 11 -5.40 -8.28 -15.65
CA ASN A 11 -5.34 -9.74 -15.74
C ASN A 11 -4.20 -10.35 -14.91
N ASN A 12 -3.29 -9.54 -14.34
CA ASN A 12 -2.21 -10.01 -13.48
C ASN A 12 -2.75 -10.77 -12.25
N LEU A 13 -2.36 -12.04 -12.09
CA LEU A 13 -2.98 -12.95 -11.13
C LEU A 13 -2.45 -12.83 -9.70
N ILE A 14 -1.32 -12.14 -9.48
CA ILE A 14 -0.59 -12.08 -8.20
C ILE A 14 -1.49 -11.85 -6.97
N PRO A 15 -2.43 -10.88 -6.96
CA PRO A 15 -3.28 -10.67 -5.78
C PRO A 15 -4.25 -11.82 -5.53
N THR A 16 -4.81 -12.40 -6.59
CA THR A 16 -5.72 -13.55 -6.51
C THR A 16 -4.98 -14.80 -6.04
N GLU A 17 -3.77 -15.06 -6.55
CA GLU A 17 -2.94 -16.19 -6.13
C GLU A 17 -2.54 -16.09 -4.65
N ILE A 18 -2.21 -14.89 -4.14
CA ILE A 18 -1.96 -14.67 -2.71
C ILE A 18 -3.21 -15.03 -1.88
N ALA A 19 -4.40 -14.56 -2.27
CA ALA A 19 -5.64 -14.85 -1.56
C ALA A 19 -6.04 -16.34 -1.63
N LEU A 20 -5.85 -16.99 -2.78
CA LEU A 20 -6.09 -18.43 -2.95
C LEU A 20 -5.07 -19.28 -2.18
N LYS A 21 -3.80 -18.87 -2.10
CA LYS A 21 -2.78 -19.51 -1.27
C LYS A 21 -3.16 -19.47 0.21
N ILE A 22 -3.66 -18.33 0.70
CA ILE A 22 -4.18 -18.17 2.06
C ILE A 22 -5.40 -19.07 2.28
N ALA A 23 -6.39 -19.03 1.38
CA ALA A 23 -7.59 -19.87 1.47
C ALA A 23 -7.25 -21.37 1.51
N ASN A 24 -6.32 -21.83 0.67
CA ASN A 24 -5.84 -23.22 0.67
C ASN A 24 -5.19 -23.60 2.01
N LYS A 25 -4.38 -22.71 2.60
CA LYS A 25 -3.77 -22.94 3.93
C LYS A 25 -4.81 -22.99 5.05
N ILE A 26 -5.86 -22.18 4.97
CA ILE A 26 -7.03 -22.23 5.87
C ILE A 26 -7.74 -23.57 5.76
N TYR A 27 -8.05 -24.04 4.55
CA TYR A 27 -8.67 -25.36 4.33
C TYR A 27 -7.79 -26.53 4.83
N SER A 28 -6.47 -26.39 4.75
CA SER A 28 -5.50 -27.37 5.28
C SER A 28 -5.27 -27.26 6.80
N ASN A 29 -5.84 -26.26 7.48
CA ASN A 29 -5.53 -25.91 8.89
C ASN A 29 -4.03 -25.69 9.14
N GLU A 30 -3.33 -25.09 8.18
CA GLU A 30 -1.92 -24.75 8.25
C GLU A 30 -1.73 -23.25 8.52
N ARG A 31 -0.76 -22.87 9.36
CA ARG A 31 -0.38 -21.46 9.53
C ARG A 31 0.15 -20.88 8.22
N PHE A 32 -0.30 -19.69 7.87
CA PHE A 32 0.22 -18.91 6.75
C PHE A 32 -0.17 -17.44 6.90
N SER A 33 0.79 -16.54 6.70
CA SER A 33 0.65 -15.09 6.87
C SER A 33 1.14 -14.37 5.60
N ALA A 34 0.48 -13.27 5.21
CA ALA A 34 0.91 -12.43 4.09
C ALA A 34 0.98 -10.95 4.50
N TYR A 35 2.12 -10.32 4.23
CA TYR A 35 2.44 -8.93 4.60
C TYR A 35 2.72 -8.12 3.35
N ILE A 36 1.86 -7.14 3.03
CA ILE A 36 1.96 -6.31 1.82
C ILE A 36 2.24 -4.87 2.23
N VAL A 37 3.42 -4.35 1.86
CA VAL A 37 3.82 -2.96 2.12
C VAL A 37 3.67 -2.13 0.85
N VAL A 38 2.86 -1.08 0.89
CA VAL A 38 2.55 -0.18 -0.24
C VAL A 38 2.80 1.29 0.15
N PRO A 39 3.05 2.19 -0.80
CA PRO A 39 3.15 3.62 -0.49
C PRO A 39 1.79 4.17 -0.03
N MET A 40 1.79 5.19 0.82
CA MET A 40 0.54 5.78 1.36
C MET A 40 -0.31 6.47 0.27
N TRP A 41 0.32 6.86 -0.85
CA TRP A 41 -0.26 7.15 -2.16
C TRP A 41 0.88 7.07 -3.21
N PRO A 42 0.63 6.86 -4.51
CA PRO A 42 1.72 6.86 -5.51
C PRO A 42 2.37 8.24 -5.68
N GLU A 43 3.49 8.30 -6.40
CA GLU A 43 4.20 9.56 -6.63
C GLU A 43 3.36 10.65 -7.34
N GLY A 44 3.72 11.91 -7.09
CA GLY A 44 2.98 13.11 -7.51
C GLY A 44 2.18 13.76 -6.37
N ASN A 45 1.38 14.79 -6.68
CA ASN A 45 0.50 15.42 -5.68
C ASN A 45 -0.83 14.61 -5.65
N PRO A 46 -1.19 13.89 -4.57
CA PRO A 46 -2.40 13.06 -4.45
C PRO A 46 -3.78 13.73 -4.64
N THR A 47 -3.89 15.05 -4.76
CA THR A 47 -5.12 15.77 -5.20
C THR A 47 -5.22 15.94 -6.73
N GLY A 48 -4.18 15.58 -7.49
CA GLY A 48 -4.09 15.73 -8.95
C GLY A 48 -4.48 14.45 -9.69
N THR A 49 -5.07 14.59 -10.88
CA THR A 49 -5.80 13.52 -11.61
C THR A 49 -5.01 12.23 -11.84
N LEU A 50 -3.68 12.30 -12.02
CA LEU A 50 -2.84 11.09 -12.20
C LEU A 50 -2.63 10.31 -10.90
N THR A 51 -2.31 11.00 -9.79
CA THR A 51 -2.08 10.37 -8.49
C THR A 51 -3.39 10.02 -7.79
N GLN A 52 -4.44 10.85 -7.96
CA GLN A 52 -5.80 10.55 -7.51
C GLN A 52 -6.31 9.22 -8.06
N ARG A 53 -5.92 8.85 -9.30
CA ARG A 53 -6.25 7.59 -10.00
C ARG A 53 -5.86 6.30 -9.24
N PHE A 54 -5.28 6.47 -8.04
CA PHE A 54 -4.82 5.43 -7.13
C PHE A 54 -5.05 5.78 -5.63
N PHE A 55 -6.11 6.53 -5.24
CA PHE A 55 -6.58 6.68 -3.83
C PHE A 55 -8.02 7.26 -3.74
N ILE A 56 -8.83 7.18 -2.67
CA ILE A 56 -8.79 6.56 -1.31
C ILE A 56 -10.14 5.81 -1.06
N GLY A 57 -10.43 4.89 -0.12
CA GLY A 57 -9.67 4.11 0.89
C GLY A 57 -10.53 3.81 2.15
N ARG A 58 -10.71 2.54 2.57
CA ARG A 58 -11.30 2.14 3.89
C ARG A 58 -10.90 0.71 4.29
N LEU A 59 -9.92 0.58 5.19
CA LEU A 59 -9.59 -0.65 5.96
C LEU A 59 -9.30 -0.22 7.41
N GLY A 60 -9.67 -1.05 8.39
CA GLY A 60 -9.72 -0.64 9.81
C GLY A 60 -8.36 -0.38 10.46
N SER A 61 -7.33 -1.17 10.11
CA SER A 61 -6.07 -1.26 10.88
C SER A 61 -5.21 0.01 10.84
N VAL A 62 -5.32 0.84 9.81
CA VAL A 62 -4.52 2.08 9.66
C VAL A 62 -5.12 3.26 10.46
N TYR A 63 -6.35 3.14 10.96
CA TYR A 63 -7.12 4.27 11.51
C TYR A 63 -6.55 4.84 12.82
N TYR A 64 -5.86 4.02 13.62
CA TYR A 64 -5.42 4.40 14.97
C TYR A 64 -4.25 5.38 15.02
N LEU A 65 -3.42 5.48 13.96
CA LEU A 65 -2.24 6.38 13.96
C LEU A 65 -2.59 7.87 13.79
N PHE A 66 -3.84 8.21 13.49
CA PHE A 66 -4.23 9.54 12.99
C PHE A 66 -5.34 10.22 13.82
N HIS A 67 -5.18 10.28 15.14
CA HIS A 67 -6.03 11.05 16.06
C HIS A 67 -5.87 12.59 15.95
N LYS A 68 -6.14 13.16 14.76
CA LYS A 68 -6.68 14.51 14.48
C LYS A 68 -7.08 14.54 12.99
N PRO A 69 -8.18 15.21 12.60
CA PRO A 69 -8.77 15.08 11.26
C PRO A 69 -7.87 15.71 10.17
N LEU A 70 -7.01 14.88 9.58
CA LEU A 70 -6.33 15.19 8.33
C LEU A 70 -7.22 14.74 7.16
N VAL A 71 -7.20 15.50 6.06
CA VAL A 71 -8.04 15.33 4.86
C VAL A 71 -9.53 15.64 5.09
N VAL A 72 -9.93 16.85 4.68
CA VAL A 72 -11.34 17.15 4.36
C VAL A 72 -11.67 16.42 3.04
N CYS A 73 -12.43 15.33 3.13
CA CYS A 73 -12.82 14.53 1.96
C CYS A 73 -13.81 15.27 1.05
N HIS A 74 -13.30 15.99 0.04
CA HIS A 74 -14.13 16.56 -1.03
C HIS A 74 -14.82 15.44 -1.84
N PRO A 75 -16.06 15.61 -2.34
CA PRO A 75 -16.85 14.48 -2.87
C PRO A 75 -16.21 13.69 -4.03
N LEU A 76 -15.40 14.35 -4.87
CA LEU A 76 -14.75 13.76 -6.05
C LEU A 76 -13.67 12.69 -5.73
N TRP A 77 -13.21 12.60 -4.49
CA TRP A 77 -12.14 11.66 -4.10
C TRP A 77 -12.58 10.18 -4.05
N ARG A 78 -13.89 9.92 -4.20
CA ARG A 78 -14.51 8.60 -4.03
C ARG A 78 -14.34 7.67 -5.24
N GLU A 79 -13.97 8.23 -6.39
CA GLU A 79 -14.05 7.58 -7.70
C GLU A 79 -12.83 6.70 -8.06
N ASN A 80 -11.69 6.87 -7.38
CA ASN A 80 -10.40 6.57 -8.01
C ASN A 80 -9.47 5.57 -7.29
N TRP A 81 -9.71 5.15 -6.04
CA TRP A 81 -9.03 3.97 -5.45
C TRP A 81 -9.49 2.65 -6.09
N LYS A 82 -10.50 2.67 -6.96
CA LYS A 82 -11.29 1.51 -7.43
C LYS A 82 -10.47 0.25 -7.66
N PHE A 83 -9.39 0.31 -8.42
CA PHE A 83 -8.57 -0.86 -8.72
C PHE A 83 -7.96 -1.49 -7.47
N ALA A 84 -7.06 -0.79 -6.76
CA ALA A 84 -6.43 -1.34 -5.56
C ALA A 84 -7.44 -1.61 -4.42
N LYS A 85 -8.52 -0.81 -4.30
CA LYS A 85 -9.62 -1.11 -3.38
C LYS A 85 -10.27 -2.45 -3.70
N MET A 86 -10.61 -2.68 -4.95
CA MET A 86 -11.32 -3.87 -5.40
C MET A 86 -10.41 -5.09 -5.36
N THR A 87 -9.10 -4.91 -5.62
CA THR A 87 -8.08 -5.93 -5.34
C THR A 87 -8.04 -6.32 -3.87
N MET A 88 -7.85 -5.37 -2.94
CA MET A 88 -7.88 -5.63 -1.49
C MET A 88 -9.19 -6.29 -1.05
N GLN A 89 -10.32 -5.80 -1.56
CA GLN A 89 -11.65 -6.30 -1.24
C GLN A 89 -11.84 -7.74 -1.72
N ILE A 90 -11.50 -8.06 -2.97
CA ILE A 90 -11.58 -9.43 -3.51
C ILE A 90 -10.66 -10.38 -2.73
N MET A 91 -9.44 -9.95 -2.36
CA MET A 91 -8.55 -10.76 -1.53
C MET A 91 -9.18 -11.08 -0.17
N TYR A 92 -9.71 -10.08 0.54
CA TYR A 92 -10.37 -10.30 1.83
C TYR A 92 -11.69 -11.07 1.71
N GLU A 93 -12.46 -10.93 0.62
CA GLU A 93 -13.68 -11.70 0.37
C GLU A 93 -13.37 -13.19 0.13
N ILE A 94 -12.31 -13.51 -0.61
CA ILE A 94 -11.82 -14.89 -0.81
C ILE A 94 -11.40 -15.52 0.54
N ILE A 95 -10.62 -14.79 1.34
CA ILE A 95 -10.11 -15.26 2.64
C ILE A 95 -11.27 -15.45 3.62
N TYR A 96 -12.14 -14.45 3.80
CA TYR A 96 -13.29 -14.51 4.70
C TYR A 96 -14.25 -15.64 4.31
N LYS A 97 -14.46 -15.88 3.01
CA LYS A 97 -15.26 -17.01 2.53
C LYS A 97 -14.65 -18.35 2.98
N ALA A 98 -13.34 -18.55 2.78
CA ALA A 98 -12.66 -19.77 3.20
C ALA A 98 -12.76 -19.98 4.73
N MET A 99 -12.50 -18.93 5.52
CA MET A 99 -12.65 -18.95 6.98
C MET A 99 -14.06 -19.37 7.42
N LYS A 100 -15.10 -18.85 6.76
CA LYS A 100 -16.49 -19.18 7.06
C LYS A 100 -16.85 -20.62 6.66
N GLU A 101 -16.32 -21.13 5.55
CA GLU A 101 -16.55 -22.51 5.12
C GLU A 101 -15.89 -23.54 6.05
N VAL A 102 -14.83 -23.17 6.80
CA VAL A 102 -14.24 -24.00 7.88
C VAL A 102 -14.75 -23.64 9.30
N GLY A 103 -15.65 -22.66 9.44
CA GLY A 103 -16.22 -22.27 10.74
C GLY A 103 -15.31 -21.44 11.66
N LEU A 104 -14.33 -20.72 11.11
CA LEU A 104 -13.38 -19.88 11.85
C LEU A 104 -13.78 -18.40 11.95
N ASP A 105 -14.90 -17.99 11.34
CA ASP A 105 -15.34 -16.59 11.21
C ASP A 105 -15.78 -15.91 12.52
N GLY A 106 -15.86 -16.66 13.63
CA GLY A 106 -16.02 -16.14 14.98
C GLY A 106 -14.79 -16.28 15.90
N THR A 107 -13.64 -16.76 15.38
CA THR A 107 -12.41 -17.03 16.17
C THR A 107 -11.21 -16.22 15.66
N TYR A 108 -11.11 -15.99 14.36
CA TYR A 108 -10.04 -15.24 13.71
C TYR A 108 -10.61 -14.13 12.83
N GLU A 109 -9.82 -13.08 12.57
CA GLU A 109 -10.11 -12.08 11.54
C GLU A 109 -9.34 -12.38 10.24
N PRO A 110 -9.81 -11.95 9.05
CA PRO A 110 -9.00 -12.04 7.82
C PRO A 110 -7.65 -11.31 7.92
N GLN A 111 -7.55 -10.36 8.87
CA GLN A 111 -6.31 -9.65 9.24
C GLN A 111 -5.28 -10.55 9.95
N ASP A 112 -5.66 -11.70 10.51
CA ASP A 112 -4.70 -12.67 11.04
C ASP A 112 -3.90 -13.36 9.92
N TYR A 113 -4.41 -13.34 8.68
CA TYR A 113 -3.81 -13.98 7.51
C TYR A 113 -3.27 -12.99 6.47
N LEU A 114 -3.88 -11.81 6.30
CA LEU A 114 -3.48 -10.81 5.30
C LEU A 114 -3.46 -9.40 5.89
N ASN A 115 -2.29 -8.77 5.86
CA ASN A 115 -2.10 -7.40 6.33
C ASN A 115 -1.53 -6.47 5.25
N PHE A 116 -2.07 -5.25 5.18
CA PHE A 116 -1.57 -4.17 4.33
C PHE A 116 -1.01 -3.02 5.18
N PHE A 117 0.21 -2.58 4.88
CA PHE A 117 0.90 -1.49 5.57
C PHE A 117 1.31 -0.39 4.60
N CYS A 118 1.50 0.81 5.13
CA CYS A 118 2.23 1.88 4.47
C CYS A 118 3.20 2.53 5.46
N LEU A 119 4.31 3.06 4.95
CA LEU A 119 5.36 3.63 5.79
C LEU A 119 5.19 5.16 5.92
N GLY A 120 5.49 5.69 7.11
CA GLY A 120 5.46 7.12 7.38
C GLY A 120 6.42 7.47 8.51
N ASN A 121 7.05 8.65 8.41
CA ASN A 121 7.93 9.19 9.42
C ASN A 121 7.27 10.38 10.12
N ARG A 122 7.65 10.61 11.39
CA ARG A 122 7.31 11.82 12.13
C ARG A 122 8.47 12.22 13.02
N GLU A 123 8.90 13.48 12.87
CA GLU A 123 10.02 14.04 13.61
C GLU A 123 9.54 14.84 14.82
N ALA A 124 10.24 14.72 15.94
CA ALA A 124 10.04 15.57 17.10
C ALA A 124 10.61 16.98 16.86
N GLU A 125 10.23 17.95 17.69
CA GLU A 125 10.83 19.29 17.65
C GLU A 125 12.18 19.31 18.37
N ASP A 126 13.23 19.74 17.65
CA ASP A 126 14.60 19.84 18.19
C ASP A 126 14.70 20.93 19.26
N THR A 127 14.62 20.52 20.52
CA THR A 127 14.64 21.43 21.69
C THR A 127 16.06 21.95 22.01
N THR A 128 17.06 21.69 21.16
CA THR A 128 18.49 21.77 21.52
C THR A 128 19.37 22.64 20.61
N CYS A 129 18.83 23.68 19.96
CA CYS A 129 19.63 24.88 19.67
C CYS A 129 18.80 26.17 19.58
N THR A 130 19.05 27.10 20.51
CA THR A 130 18.78 28.53 20.27
C THR A 130 19.77 29.07 19.24
N SER A 131 19.33 30.06 18.45
CA SER A 131 20.18 30.87 17.54
C SER A 131 20.80 30.20 16.29
N SER A 132 20.09 29.24 15.68
CA SER A 132 20.02 29.20 14.21
C SER A 132 18.55 29.24 13.78
N GLY A 133 18.19 30.18 12.91
CA GLY A 133 16.79 30.45 12.58
C GLY A 133 16.16 29.33 11.76
N PRO A 134 14.83 29.15 11.80
CA PRO A 134 14.14 28.28 10.85
C PRO A 134 14.48 28.73 9.43
N PHE A 135 14.72 27.79 8.51
CA PHE A 135 14.98 28.10 7.11
C PHE A 135 13.69 28.57 6.43
N SER A 136 13.31 29.83 6.70
CA SER A 136 12.15 30.48 6.12
C SER A 136 12.38 30.67 4.63
N THR A 137 11.79 29.81 3.81
CA THR A 137 11.66 30.02 2.37
C THR A 137 10.65 31.13 2.11
N SER A 138 10.96 32.35 2.54
CA SER A 138 10.16 33.57 2.37
C SER A 138 10.29 34.13 0.96
N ASN A 139 10.13 33.25 -0.03
CA ASN A 139 9.89 33.59 -1.43
C ASN A 139 8.45 33.21 -1.77
N PRO A 140 7.46 34.06 -1.43
CA PRO A 140 6.20 34.05 -2.15
C PRO A 140 6.49 34.54 -3.58
N GLN A 141 6.92 33.62 -4.45
CA GLN A 141 6.76 33.87 -5.89
C GLN A 141 5.26 33.99 -6.14
N GLU A 142 4.81 35.20 -6.44
CA GLU A 142 3.47 35.44 -7.00
C GLU A 142 3.41 34.79 -8.39
N VAL A 143 3.20 33.48 -8.40
CA VAL A 143 2.79 32.79 -9.61
C VAL A 143 1.43 33.36 -9.97
N LEU A 144 1.35 34.02 -11.13
CA LEU A 144 0.10 34.52 -11.71
C LEU A 144 -0.77 33.34 -12.16
N ILE A 145 -1.41 32.71 -11.18
CA ILE A 145 -2.29 31.54 -11.37
C ILE A 145 -3.68 32.04 -11.78
N SER A 146 -4.17 31.54 -12.92
CA SER A 146 -5.52 31.86 -13.41
C SER A 146 -6.60 31.44 -12.39
N PRO A 147 -7.75 32.14 -12.31
CA PRO A 147 -8.73 31.93 -11.23
C PRO A 147 -9.18 30.47 -11.04
N GLU A 148 -9.38 29.72 -12.12
CA GLU A 148 -9.76 28.30 -12.09
C GLU A 148 -8.71 27.40 -11.43
N LYS A 149 -7.43 27.73 -11.61
CA LYS A 149 -6.28 26.97 -11.09
C LYS A 149 -5.94 27.37 -9.65
N TYR A 150 -6.44 28.52 -9.18
CA TYR A 150 -6.19 29.06 -7.84
C TYR A 150 -6.73 28.14 -6.73
N ASN A 151 -7.93 27.58 -6.89
CA ASN A 151 -8.55 26.69 -5.90
C ASN A 151 -7.73 25.41 -5.68
N TYR A 152 -7.17 24.83 -6.75
CA TYR A 152 -6.27 23.67 -6.65
C TYR A 152 -4.89 24.06 -6.07
N ALA A 153 -4.38 25.25 -6.40
CA ALA A 153 -3.10 25.74 -5.86
C ALA A 153 -3.15 26.01 -4.35
N ALA A 154 -4.26 26.58 -3.86
CA ALA A 154 -4.50 26.77 -2.43
C ALA A 154 -4.56 25.43 -1.68
N ALA A 155 -5.16 24.39 -2.29
CA ALA A 155 -5.10 23.03 -1.77
C ALA A 155 -3.69 22.40 -1.83
N TRP A 156 -2.86 22.72 -2.84
CA TRP A 156 -1.45 22.28 -2.88
C TRP A 156 -0.68 22.81 -1.67
N ILE A 157 -0.75 24.12 -1.46
CA ILE A 157 0.06 24.82 -0.46
C ILE A 157 -0.40 24.42 0.95
N SER A 158 -1.70 24.50 1.24
CA SER A 158 -2.23 24.18 2.58
C SER A 158 -2.05 22.73 3.02
N ASN A 159 -1.94 21.76 2.09
CA ASN A 159 -1.57 20.38 2.42
C ASN A 159 -0.08 20.23 2.74
N GLN A 160 0.81 20.94 2.03
CA GLN A 160 2.25 20.96 2.34
C GLN A 160 2.52 21.62 3.69
N ASP A 161 1.84 22.73 3.99
CA ASP A 161 1.99 23.42 5.27
C ASP A 161 1.43 22.59 6.43
N GLN A 162 0.34 21.85 6.22
CA GLN A 162 -0.11 20.84 7.20
C GLN A 162 0.90 19.72 7.42
N ALA A 163 1.57 19.21 6.38
CA ALA A 163 2.61 18.19 6.52
C ALA A 163 3.82 18.71 7.32
N ARG A 164 4.29 19.92 6.98
CA ARG A 164 5.36 20.65 7.70
C ARG A 164 5.00 20.88 9.16
N ASN A 165 3.85 21.50 9.43
CA ASN A 165 3.42 21.86 10.79
C ASN A 165 3.14 20.65 11.69
N ASN A 166 2.77 19.49 11.13
CA ASN A 166 2.62 18.25 11.89
C ASN A 166 3.93 17.43 11.97
N ARG A 167 5.02 17.92 11.33
CA ARG A 167 6.33 17.27 11.17
C ARG A 167 6.24 15.81 10.71
N ARG A 168 5.30 15.50 9.80
CA ARG A 168 5.02 14.12 9.37
C ARG A 168 4.75 14.01 7.87
N PHE A 169 5.30 12.96 7.26
CA PHE A 169 5.07 12.62 5.86
C PHE A 169 5.20 11.10 5.65
N MET A 170 4.82 10.59 4.47
CA MET A 170 5.08 9.19 4.17
C MET A 170 6.58 8.93 3.99
N VAL A 171 7.00 7.68 4.18
CA VAL A 171 8.23 7.16 3.56
C VAL A 171 7.80 6.44 2.29
N TYR A 172 8.22 6.94 1.12
CA TYR A 172 7.70 6.44 -0.15
C TYR A 172 8.26 5.05 -0.46
N VAL A 173 7.35 4.06 -0.51
CA VAL A 173 7.68 2.66 -0.80
C VAL A 173 7.84 2.49 -2.31
N HIS A 174 9.07 2.72 -2.80
CA HIS A 174 9.42 2.54 -4.21
C HIS A 174 10.02 1.16 -4.53
N SER A 175 10.15 0.29 -3.53
CA SER A 175 10.66 -1.08 -3.64
C SER A 175 9.75 -1.97 -4.48
N LYS A 176 10.33 -2.90 -5.25
CA LYS A 176 9.61 -4.01 -5.90
C LYS A 176 10.34 -5.30 -5.62
N GLY A 177 9.69 -6.17 -4.86
CA GLY A 177 10.23 -7.47 -4.49
C GLY A 177 9.28 -8.23 -3.58
N MET A 178 9.62 -9.49 -3.34
CA MET A 178 8.85 -10.44 -2.55
C MET A 178 9.83 -11.37 -1.83
N ILE A 179 9.56 -11.69 -0.57
CA ILE A 179 10.26 -12.73 0.21
C ILE A 179 9.24 -13.84 0.48
N VAL A 180 9.65 -15.11 0.38
CA VAL A 180 8.79 -16.28 0.58
C VAL A 180 9.51 -17.29 1.47
N ASP A 181 8.82 -17.69 2.55
CA ASP A 181 9.23 -18.73 3.52
C ASP A 181 10.66 -18.57 4.10
N ASP A 182 11.15 -17.33 4.19
CA ASP A 182 12.53 -16.94 4.56
C ASP A 182 13.65 -17.56 3.67
N GLU A 183 13.30 -18.25 2.57
CA GLU A 183 14.22 -18.98 1.68
C GLU A 183 14.42 -18.29 0.31
N TYR A 184 13.33 -17.79 -0.29
CA TYR A 184 13.33 -17.20 -1.63
C TYR A 184 13.13 -15.69 -1.58
N VAL A 185 13.87 -14.96 -2.41
CA VAL A 185 13.66 -13.53 -2.66
C VAL A 185 13.59 -13.24 -4.16
N ILE A 186 12.67 -12.36 -4.55
CA ILE A 186 12.60 -11.75 -5.87
C ILE A 186 12.80 -10.24 -5.70
N ILE A 187 13.67 -9.63 -6.49
CA ILE A 187 13.94 -8.18 -6.51
C ILE A 187 13.98 -7.69 -7.96
N GLY A 188 13.38 -6.54 -8.26
CA GLY A 188 13.39 -5.99 -9.62
C GLY A 188 12.85 -4.57 -9.74
N SER A 189 12.51 -4.18 -10.98
CA SER A 189 11.81 -2.93 -11.29
C SER A 189 10.28 -3.10 -11.33
N ALA A 190 9.80 -4.32 -11.55
CA ALA A 190 8.41 -4.65 -11.90
C ALA A 190 7.41 -4.45 -10.75
N ASN A 191 6.45 -3.56 -10.94
CA ASN A 191 5.38 -3.30 -9.98
C ASN A 191 4.30 -4.41 -10.02
N ILE A 192 3.56 -4.63 -8.94
CA ILE A 192 2.37 -5.49 -8.94
C ILE A 192 1.19 -4.72 -9.57
N ASN A 193 1.22 -4.58 -10.90
CA ASN A 193 0.12 -4.03 -11.69
C ASN A 193 0.21 -4.50 -13.17
N GLN A 194 -0.86 -4.30 -13.93
CA GLN A 194 -0.95 -4.74 -15.33
C GLN A 194 0.12 -4.14 -16.26
N ARG A 195 0.65 -2.95 -15.96
CA ARG A 195 1.65 -2.30 -16.85
C ARG A 195 3.00 -3.02 -16.79
N SER A 196 3.44 -3.37 -15.59
CA SER A 196 4.69 -4.13 -15.37
C SER A 196 4.53 -5.63 -15.63
N MET A 197 3.34 -6.20 -15.42
CA MET A 197 3.10 -7.65 -15.46
C MET A 197 2.65 -8.21 -16.83
N GLU A 198 2.30 -7.37 -17.81
CA GLU A 198 1.83 -7.85 -19.13
C GLU A 198 2.97 -8.19 -20.11
N GLY A 199 4.20 -7.74 -19.84
CA GLY A 199 5.39 -7.98 -20.69
C GLY A 199 5.39 -7.26 -22.05
N THR A 200 4.25 -6.75 -22.52
CA THR A 200 4.07 -6.01 -23.78
C THR A 200 4.04 -4.49 -23.61
N ARG A 201 4.13 -3.98 -22.37
CA ARG A 201 3.94 -2.57 -22.02
C ARG A 201 5.23 -1.92 -21.53
N ASP A 202 5.53 -2.00 -20.23
CA ASP A 202 6.80 -1.52 -19.70
C ASP A 202 7.84 -2.65 -19.76
N THR A 203 9.07 -2.32 -20.18
CA THR A 203 10.19 -3.26 -20.14
C THR A 203 10.73 -3.34 -18.72
N GLU A 204 10.55 -4.50 -18.09
CA GLU A 204 10.91 -4.73 -16.69
C GLU A 204 12.02 -5.78 -16.55
N ILE A 205 12.77 -5.73 -15.44
CA ILE A 205 13.75 -6.76 -15.07
C ILE A 205 13.59 -7.16 -13.60
N ALA A 206 13.78 -8.44 -13.31
CA ALA A 206 13.82 -8.98 -11.96
C ALA A 206 14.82 -10.15 -11.88
N MET A 207 15.35 -10.36 -10.67
CA MET A 207 16.17 -11.52 -10.31
C MET A 207 15.47 -12.27 -9.17
N ALA A 208 15.37 -13.59 -9.29
CA ALA A 208 15.01 -14.49 -8.19
C ALA A 208 16.29 -15.13 -7.64
N ALA A 209 16.39 -15.23 -6.31
CA ALA A 209 17.53 -15.82 -5.63
C ALA A 209 17.08 -16.61 -4.39
N TYR A 210 17.84 -17.64 -4.03
CA TYR A 210 17.72 -18.44 -2.82
C TYR A 210 19.09 -19.02 -2.46
N GLN A 211 19.25 -19.53 -1.24
CA GLN A 211 20.49 -20.17 -0.81
C GLN A 211 20.25 -21.68 -0.62
N PRO A 212 20.82 -22.57 -1.46
CA PRO A 212 20.55 -24.02 -1.40
C PRO A 212 20.90 -24.73 -0.07
N GLN A 213 21.65 -24.08 0.82
CA GLN A 213 21.99 -24.58 2.17
C GLN A 213 21.12 -23.99 3.29
N HIS A 214 20.29 -22.98 2.99
CA HIS A 214 19.39 -22.31 3.93
C HIS A 214 17.93 -22.42 3.45
N THR A 215 17.52 -23.65 3.13
CA THR A 215 16.17 -23.97 2.68
C THR A 215 15.32 -24.52 3.82
N LEU A 216 14.00 -24.38 3.76
CA LEU A 216 13.08 -24.82 4.80
C LEU A 216 13.18 -26.33 5.04
N ALA A 217 13.41 -27.12 3.98
CA ALA A 217 13.65 -28.56 4.08
C ALA A 217 14.95 -28.93 4.84
N ASN A 218 15.91 -27.99 4.93
CA ASN A 218 17.16 -28.15 5.69
C ASN A 218 17.11 -27.48 7.09
N MET A 219 16.06 -26.73 7.42
CA MET A 219 15.90 -26.08 8.73
C MET A 219 14.94 -26.86 9.63
N LEU A 220 15.35 -27.10 10.88
CA LEU A 220 14.54 -27.79 11.90
C LEU A 220 13.45 -26.90 12.54
N SER A 221 13.11 -25.76 11.93
CA SER A 221 12.15 -24.79 12.44
C SER A 221 11.35 -24.16 11.30
N ALA A 222 10.06 -23.96 11.51
CA ALA A 222 9.19 -23.19 10.62
C ALA A 222 9.67 -21.72 10.45
N PRO A 223 9.20 -20.99 9.41
CA PRO A 223 9.45 -19.57 9.25
C PRO A 223 8.92 -18.77 10.46
N ARG A 224 9.37 -17.52 10.62
CA ARG A 224 9.00 -16.68 11.78
C ARG A 224 8.02 -15.55 11.49
N GLY A 225 7.50 -15.49 10.26
CA GLY A 225 6.35 -14.63 9.87
C GLY A 225 5.00 -15.29 10.12
#